data_AF-A0A367HU15-F1
#
_entry.id   AF-A0A367HU15-F1
#
_cell.length_a   1.000
_cell.length_b   1.000
_cell.length_c   1.000
_cell.angle_alpha   90.00
_cell.angle_beta   90.00
_cell.angle_gamma   90.00
#
_symmetry.space_group_name_H-M   'P 1'
#
loop_
_entity.id
_entity.type
_entity.pdbx_description
1 polymer ?
#
loop_
_entity_poly.entity_id
_entity_poly.type
_entity_poly.pdbx_seq_one_letter_code
_entity_poly.pdbx_strand_id
1 'polypeptide(L)' 'MARWGTRCAYCDAPAEHLDHIKPIAKGGTDVLRNVLPACAPCNTSKGTLTLAQWAATFGAREKESVTV' A
#
# COMPACT_ATOMS: atom_id res chain seq x y z
N MET A 1 2.56 -7.08 -20.37
CA MET A 1 1.66 -7.38 -19.23
C MET A 1 2.23 -6.67 -18.02
N ALA A 2 1.48 -5.78 -17.36
CA ALA A 2 1.98 -5.07 -16.17
C ALA A 2 2.12 -6.06 -15.00
N ARG A 3 3.24 -6.00 -14.26
CA ARG A 3 3.58 -6.91 -13.15
C ARG A 3 2.46 -7.09 -12.12
N TRP A 4 1.59 -6.10 -11.97
CA TRP A 4 0.51 -6.05 -10.99
C TRP A 4 -0.90 -6.07 -11.61
N GLY A 5 -1.03 -5.98 -12.94
CA GLY A 5 -2.34 -5.81 -13.60
C GLY A 5 -3.12 -4.63 -13.00
N THR A 6 -4.34 -4.90 -12.51
CA THR A 6 -5.23 -3.97 -11.81
C THR A 6 -5.30 -4.24 -10.30
N ARG A 7 -4.29 -4.92 -9.75
CA ARG A 7 -4.26 -5.36 -8.35
C ARG A 7 -3.32 -4.53 -7.50
N CYS A 8 -3.68 -4.40 -6.22
CA CYS A 8 -2.91 -3.80 -5.15
C CYS A 8 -1.64 -4.63 -4.93
N ALA A 9 -0.49 -3.96 -4.93
CA ALA A 9 0.80 -4.60 -4.73
C ALA A 9 1.02 -5.16 -3.30
N TYR A 10 0.11 -4.87 -2.36
CA TYR A 10 0.22 -5.26 -0.95
C TYR A 10 -0.72 -6.39 -0.54
N CYS A 11 -1.92 -6.46 -1.11
CA CYS A 11 -2.97 -7.41 -0.68
C CYS A 11 -3.79 -8.01 -1.83
N ASP A 12 -3.40 -7.77 -3.09
CA ASP A 12 -4.06 -8.29 -4.30
C ASP A 12 -5.52 -7.85 -4.56
N ALA A 13 -6.11 -7.04 -3.68
CA ALA A 13 -7.39 -6.36 -3.90
C ALA A 13 -7.33 -5.40 -5.11
N PRO A 14 -8.45 -4.95 -5.69
CA PRO A 14 -8.43 -3.97 -6.77
C PRO A 14 -7.67 -2.70 -6.40
N ALA A 15 -6.77 -2.26 -7.28
CA ALA A 15 -6.00 -1.03 -7.07
C ALA A 15 -6.82 0.20 -7.47
N GLU A 16 -6.69 1.27 -6.67
CA GLU A 16 -7.43 2.53 -6.81
C GLU A 16 -6.49 3.75 -6.81
N HIS A 17 -5.29 3.58 -6.25
CA HIS A 17 -4.31 4.65 -6.04
C HIS A 17 -2.90 4.21 -6.44
N LEU A 18 -2.01 5.19 -6.56
CA LEU A 18 -0.56 4.99 -6.64
C LEU A 18 0.04 5.36 -5.29
N ASP A 19 0.72 4.42 -4.63
CA ASP A 19 1.43 4.63 -3.38
C ASP A 19 2.94 4.75 -3.62
N HIS A 20 3.60 5.70 -2.95
CA HIS A 20 5.05 5.82 -2.99
C HIS A 20 5.73 4.88 -1.99
N ILE A 21 6.52 3.92 -2.49
CA ILE A 21 7.33 2.96 -1.71
C ILE A 21 8.11 3.70 -0.60
N LYS A 22 8.86 4.73 -0.99
CA LYS A 22 9.40 5.73 -0.07
C LYS A 22 8.48 6.96 -0.11
N PRO A 23 7.81 7.32 1.00
CA PRO A 23 6.92 8.48 1.06
C PRO A 23 7.65 9.78 0.67
N ILE A 24 6.98 10.66 -0.07
CA ILE A 24 7.52 11.99 -0.44
C ILE A 24 7.94 12.77 0.81
N ALA A 25 7.12 12.73 1.88
CA ALA A 25 7.42 13.37 3.17
C ALA A 25 8.72 12.89 3.83
N LYS A 26 9.30 11.77 3.39
CA LYS A 26 10.57 11.22 3.87
C LYS A 26 11.68 11.27 2.81
N GLY A 27 11.53 12.11 1.79
CA GLY A 27 12.47 12.26 0.69
C GLY A 27 12.33 11.17 -0.38
N GLY A 28 11.11 10.66 -0.59
CA GLY A 28 10.74 9.86 -1.75
C GLY A 28 10.66 10.71 -3.02
N THR A 29 10.80 10.08 -4.19
CA THR A 29 10.70 10.75 -5.50
C THR A 29 9.47 10.29 -6.24
N ASP A 30 8.85 11.18 -7.02
CA ASP A 30 7.68 10.84 -7.83
C ASP A 30 8.11 10.27 -9.19
N VAL A 31 8.50 8.99 -9.17
CA VAL A 31 9.05 8.28 -10.32
C VAL A 31 8.46 6.87 -10.37
N LEU A 32 8.32 6.31 -11.57
CA LEU A 32 7.72 4.98 -11.78
C LEU A 32 8.34 3.88 -10.89
N ARG A 33 9.64 3.93 -10.62
CA ARG A 33 10.32 2.94 -9.76
C ARG A 33 9.96 3.05 -8.27
N ASN A 34 9.41 4.18 -7.84
CA ASN A 34 9.03 4.46 -6.45
C ASN A 34 7.52 4.40 -6.24
N VAL A 35 6.72 4.08 -7.26
CA VAL A 35 5.26 3.99 -7.14
C VAL A 35 4.76 2.56 -7.35
N LEU A 36 3.75 2.18 -6.59
CA LEU A 36 3.06 0.89 -6.70
C LEU A 36 1.55 1.11 -6.72
N PRO A 37 0.79 0.28 -7.47
CA PRO A 37 -0.67 0.29 -7.37
C PRO A 37 -1.11 -0.19 -5.99
N ALA A 38 -2.04 0.53 -5.35
CA ALA A 38 -2.55 0.22 -4.02
C ALA A 38 -4.07 0.42 -3.95
N CYS A 39 -4.75 -0.40 -3.16
CA CYS A 39 -6.15 -0.15 -2.81
C CYS A 39 -6.27 0.96 -1.75
N ALA A 40 -7.44 1.59 -1.62
CA ALA A 40 -7.69 2.64 -0.63
C ALA A 40 -7.29 2.28 0.82
N PRO A 41 -7.64 1.09 1.37
CA PRO A 41 -7.31 0.76 2.76
C PRO A 41 -5.80 0.56 2.98
N CYS A 42 -5.09 -0.07 2.04
CA CYS A 42 -3.63 -0.23 2.16
C CYS A 42 -2.92 1.12 2.04
N ASN A 43 -3.28 1.94 1.05
CA ASN A 43 -2.72 3.27 0.85
C ASN A 43 -2.88 4.14 2.09
N THR A 44 -4.10 4.15 2.65
CA THR A 44 -4.42 4.92 3.87
C THR A 44 -3.70 4.38 5.10
N SER A 45 -3.65 3.06 5.27
CA SER A 45 -2.97 2.44 6.40
C SER A 45 -1.46 2.66 6.37
N LYS A 46 -0.84 2.72 5.20
CA LYS A 46 0.59 3.01 5.06
C LYS A 46 0.88 4.49 5.29
N GLY A 47 0.12 5.37 4.64
CA GLY A 47 0.29 6.82 4.74
C GLY A 47 1.74 7.25 4.51
N THR A 48 2.32 7.95 5.50
CA THR A 48 3.70 8.48 5.46
C THR A 48 4.73 7.53 6.07
N LEU A 49 4.36 6.29 6.41
CA LEU A 49 5.28 5.29 6.92
C LEU A 49 6.16 4.74 5.80
N THR A 50 7.42 4.43 6.12
CA THR A 50 8.24 3.60 5.23
C THR A 50 7.69 2.18 5.22
N LEU A 51 8.01 1.39 4.19
CA LEU A 51 7.59 -0.03 4.15
C LEU A 51 8.00 -0.78 5.42
N ALA A 52 9.20 -0.53 5.96
CA ALA A 52 9.66 -1.16 7.20
C ALA A 52 8.81 -0.77 8.42
N GLN A 53 8.44 0.51 8.53
CA GLN A 53 7.58 0.98 9.63
C GLN A 53 6.16 0.44 9.51
N TRP A 54 5.64 0.39 8.28
CA TRP A 54 4.29 -0.11 8.03
C TRP A 54 4.20 -1.62 8.18
N ALA A 55 5.24 -2.37 7.79
CA ALA A 55 5.28 -3.82 7.95
C ALA A 55 5.08 -4.27 9.41
N ALA A 56 5.47 -3.45 10.39
CA ALA A 56 5.22 -3.72 11.80
C ALA A 56 3.73 -3.65 12.21
N THR A 57 2.87 -3.03 11.38
CA THR A 57 1.43 -2.87 11.63
C THR A 57 0.56 -3.53 10.55
N PHE A 58 1.16 -3.90 9.42
CA PHE A 58 0.50 -4.51 8.27
C PHE A 58 -0.02 -5.91 8.62
N GLY A 59 -1.29 -6.21 8.27
CA GLY A 59 -1.93 -7.50 8.59
C GLY A 59 -2.57 -7.59 9.99
N ALA A 60 -2.35 -6.63 10.88
CA ALA A 60 -2.99 -6.62 12.20
C ALA A 60 -4.53 -6.37 12.16
N ARG A 61 -5.10 -6.09 10.97
CA ARG A 61 -6.55 -5.80 10.78
C ARG A 61 -7.43 -7.03 10.47
N GLU A 62 -6.92 -8.26 10.56
CA GLU A 62 -7.73 -9.46 10.28
C GLU A 62 -8.72 -9.88 11.38
N LYS A 63 -8.86 -9.14 12.49
CA LYS A 63 -9.66 -9.61 13.65
C LYS A 63 -10.93 -8.83 14.00
N GLU A 64 -11.46 -7.99 13.11
CA GLU A 64 -12.72 -7.27 13.40
C GLU A 64 -13.61 -7.10 12.17
N SER A 65 -14.02 -8.21 11.54
CA SER A 65 -15.19 -8.21 10.65
C SER A 65 -15.70 -9.62 10.32
N VAL A 66 -15.94 -10.46 11.33
CA VAL A 66 -16.85 -11.61 11.18
C VAL A 66 -17.55 -11.84 12.51
N THR A 67 -18.62 -11.08 12.75
CA THR A 67 -19.70 -11.53 13.62
C THR A 67 -20.95 -11.49 12.75
N VAL A 68 -21.40 -12.66 12.34
CA VAL A 68 -22.73 -12.89 11.75
C VAL A 68 -23.75 -12.84 12.88
#